data_AF-A0A843RDV5-F1
#
_entry.id   AF-A0A843RDV5-F1
#
_cell.length_a   1.000
_cell.length_b   1.000
_cell.length_c   1.000
_cell.angle_alpha   90.00
_cell.angle_beta   90.00
_cell.angle_gamma   90.00
#
_symmetry.space_group_name_H-M   'P 1'
#
loop_
_entity.id
_entity.type
_entity.pdbx_description
1 polymer ?
#
loop_
_entity_poly.entity_id
_entity_poly.type
_entity_poly.pdbx_seq_one_letter_code
_entity_poly.pdbx_strand_id
1 'polypeptide(L)' 'MAARPLVVWRQRLRDRDYLQRLPDYLLRDIGLDAAALREESRKPFWRP' A
#
# COMPACT_ATOMS: atom_id res chain seq x y z
N MET A 1 14.80 18.20 1.87
CA MET A 1 14.41 17.99 3.29
C MET A 1 14.02 16.54 3.46
N ALA A 2 14.69 15.78 4.34
CA ALA A 2 14.25 14.41 4.62
C ALA A 2 12.85 14.45 5.27
N ALA A 3 11.89 13.70 4.71
CA ALA A 3 10.57 13.57 5.31
C ALA A 3 10.71 12.96 6.71
N ARG A 4 10.01 13.51 7.70
CA ARG A 4 10.04 12.94 9.06
C ARG A 4 9.50 11.50 9.00
N PRO A 5 10.19 10.50 9.58
CA PRO A 5 9.81 9.09 9.47
C PRO A 5 8.34 8.82 9.82
N LEU A 6 7.81 9.53 10.83
CA LEU A 6 6.41 9.42 11.25
C LEU A 6 5.40 9.82 10.15
N VAL A 7 5.73 10.82 9.32
CA VAL A 7 4.86 11.27 8.22
C VAL A 7 4.82 10.19 7.13
N VAL A 8 5.98 9.63 6.80
CA VAL A 8 6.12 8.56 5.81
C VAL A 8 5.36 7.31 6.27
N TRP A 9 5.50 6.92 7.54
CA TRP A 9 4.82 5.75 8.09
C TRP A 9 3.31 5.92 8.14
N ARG A 10 2.80 7.10 8.53
CA ARG A 10 1.37 7.41 8.47
C ARG A 10 0.81 7.34 7.05
N GLN A 11 1.56 7.86 6.07
CA GLN A 11 1.16 7.81 4.68
C GLN A 11 1.06 6.36 4.19
N ARG A 12 2.10 5.56 4.42
CA ARG A 12 2.12 4.13 4.04
C ARG A 12 1.01 3.32 4.69
N LEU A 13 0.67 3.61 5.96
CA LEU A 13 -0.45 2.96 6.63
C LEU A 13 -1.78 3.25 5.93
N ARG A 14 -2.02 4.51 5.55
CA ARG A 14 -3.23 4.93 4.81
C ARG A 14 -3.27 4.31 3.42
N ASP A 15 -2.16 4.35 2.69
CA ASP A 15 -2.08 3.81 1.33
C ASP A 15 -2.39 2.31 1.31
N ARG A 16 -1.85 1.55 2.29
CA ARG A 16 -2.10 0.10 2.41
C ARG A 16 -3.51 -0.23 2.87
N ASP A 17 -4.14 0.58 3.71
CA ASP A 17 -5.58 0.42 4.04
C ASP A 17 -6.45 0.69 2.81
N TYR A 18 -6.12 1.72 2.02
CA TYR A 18 -6.83 2.03 0.79
C TYR A 18 -6.69 0.94 -0.27
N LEU A 19 -5.47 0.44 -0.48
CA LEU A 19 -5.18 -0.68 -1.39
C LEU A 19 -5.98 -1.93 -1.00
N GLN A 20 -6.07 -2.28 0.29
CA GLN A 20 -6.85 -3.44 0.75
C GLN A 20 -8.36 -3.32 0.51
N ARG A 21 -8.88 -2.09 0.39
CA ARG A 21 -10.30 -1.81 0.15
C ARG A 21 -10.62 -1.64 -1.33
N LEU A 22 -9.61 -1.67 -2.21
CA LEU A 22 -9.81 -1.46 -3.63
C LEU A 22 -10.54 -2.68 -4.23
N PRO A 23 -11.62 -2.47 -5.00
CA PRO A 23 -12.29 -3.54 -5.73
C PRO A 23 -11.37 -4.26 -6.71
N ASP A 24 -11.57 -5.57 -6.87
CA ASP A 24 -10.75 -6.44 -7.74
C ASP A 24 -10.66 -5.94 -9.20
N TYR A 25 -11.73 -5.33 -9.72
CA TYR A 25 -11.73 -4.83 -11.10
C TYR A 25 -10.80 -3.61 -11.27
N LEU A 26 -10.65 -2.76 -10.24
CA LEU A 26 -9.71 -1.63 -10.28
C LEU A 26 -8.27 -2.10 -10.12
N LEU A 27 -8.04 -3.14 -9.33
CA LEU A 27 -6.72 -3.77 -9.24
C LEU A 27 -6.27 -4.31 -10.59
N ARG A 28 -7.17 -5.00 -11.30
CA ARG A 28 -6.90 -5.50 -12.66
C ARG A 28 -6.69 -4.38 -13.68
N ASP A 29 -7.43 -3.29 -13.57
CA ASP A 29 -7.30 -2.11 -14.45
C ASP A 29 -5.90 -1.48 -14.38
N ILE A 30 -5.32 -1.39 -13.17
CA ILE A 30 -3.95 -0.90 -12.96
C ILE A 30 -2.87 -1.98 -13.11
N GLY A 31 -3.23 -3.19 -13.54
CA GLY A 31 -2.31 -4.31 -13.73
C GLY A 31 -1.79 -4.95 -12.43
N LEU A 32 -2.44 -4.71 -11.30
CA LEU A 32 -2.13 -5.35 -10.02
C LEU A 32 -2.93 -6.65 -9.85
N ASP A 33 -2.22 -7.75 -9.66
CA ASP A 33 -2.83 -9.02 -9.25
C ASP A 33 -3.09 -9.02 -7.73
N ALA A 34 -4.14 -9.72 -7.30
CA ALA A 34 -4.50 -9.90 -5.89
C ALA A 34 -3.35 -10.54 -5.08
N ALA A 35 -2.49 -11.34 -5.72
CA ALA A 35 -1.28 -11.86 -5.09
C ALA A 35 -0.28 -10.74 -4.75
N ALA A 36 -0.03 -9.82 -5.68
CA ALA A 36 0.83 -8.66 -5.47
C ALA A 36 0.26 -7.71 -4.41
N LEU A 37 -1.06 -7.50 -4.41
CA LEU A 37 -1.74 -6.72 -3.37
C LEU A 37 -1.51 -7.28 -1.97
N ARG A 38 -1.69 -8.60 -1.81
CA ARG A 38 -1.49 -9.27 -0.52
C ARG A 38 -0.05 -9.17 -0.05
N GLU A 39 0.91 -9.28 -0.97
CA GLU A 39 2.32 -9.14 -0.65
C GLU A 39 2.66 -7.71 -0.22
N GLU A 40 2.17 -6.70 -0.95
CA GLU A 40 2.37 -5.28 -0.63
C GLU A 40 1.71 -4.89 0.70
N SER A 41 0.52 -5.40 0.97
CA SER A 41 -0.24 -5.14 2.21
C SER A 41 0.43 -5.76 3.44
N ARG A 42 1.14 -6.89 3.28
CA ARG A 42 1.86 -7.59 4.35
C ARG A 42 3.20 -6.96 4.69
N LYS A 43 3.74 -6.07 3.85
CA LYS A 43 5.00 -5.40 4.15
C LYS A 43 4.85 -4.59 5.45
N PRO A 44 5.89 -4.55 6.30
CA PRO A 44 5.90 -3.64 7.44
C PRO A 44 5.88 -2.17 6.99
N PHE A 45 5.14 -1.28 7.65
CA PHE A 45 5.03 0.13 7.24
C PHE A 45 6.38 0.88 7.26
N TRP A 46 7.31 0.41 8.10
CA TRP A 46 8.64 0.97 8.23
C TRP A 46 9.62 0.53 7.15
N ARG A 47 9.28 -0.49 6.34
CA ARG A 47 10.11 -0.94 5.22
C ARG A 47 9.66 -0.31 3.90
N PRO A 48 10.58 0.28 3.11
CA PRO A 48 10.30 0.62 1.71
C PRO A 48 9.99 -0.63 0.89
#